data_AF-A0A1F7WDT2-F1
#
_entry.id   AF-A0A1F7WDT2-F1
#
_cell.length_a   1.000
_cell.length_b   1.000
_cell.length_c   1.000
_cell.angle_alpha   90.00
_cell.angle_beta   90.00
_cell.angle_gamma   90.00
#
_symmetry.space_group_name_H-M   'P 1'
#
loop_
_entity.id
_entity.type
_entity.pdbx_description
1 polymer ?
#
loop_
_entity_poly.entity_id
_entity_poly.type
_entity_poly.pdbx_seq_one_letter_code
_entity_poly.pdbx_strand_id
1 'polypeptide(L)'
;MIQPPSRRRENISESVSASSYVLVMGTISVIFILGFSFLFSFLSEYSQTYHQGKSQAAYYLAEAGVERAVYELKNIFRTPLVNEKKDVNENLLKILDYHSAQDFQLSFADAEFAKDSKYFVKIEFFNLRETPFGSLLREKEVPPKLEQYKKDTASFANPKKLGGWQGKLKITATGTVRMLNSGGELKDISRTLVVIRDIKVMDLTPIAPEYTLFISGDKTEYIKEGEFILEHGLSSLIVIAQGFIDDFQRLLPYLKGTMKEMIDIVRDFVTKTKFTKPQEKKMEDIFKAYKVAGRVRTNGVVHIYLPFFDVDDIINYFVSNNYYERPEVGYPFCNNRLHDRFMSWATKFEGDIKKHYYELVPYVIQNQKPTPKVEQYTRWSTFPNYLKQYPNETDPENLKQLLQNAEMYATEVIPHGHSIFGEKKNPYKLDGITLIKGDLKIAGILEGRGTLIVTDNIHVLGDVTLLDDKTLLTLVSQNGKIIVSPKAKVNIQASVYSKDSIFGGEEVTVFGNYTVTNLNRQEGEDGKVLMPRKFKIKYDNRIRNIMGDNFWVSISKRDIKRYETGVLNQKDEDGD
;
A
#
# COMPACT_ATOMS: atom_id res chain seq x y z
N MET A 1 -75.00 70.31 -91.87
CA MET A 1 -75.44 70.98 -90.64
C MET A 1 -74.85 70.22 -89.46
N ILE A 2 -74.17 70.93 -88.54
CA ILE A 2 -73.79 70.52 -87.17
C ILE A 2 -72.57 69.56 -87.01
N GLN A 3 -71.40 70.13 -86.72
CA GLN A 3 -70.51 69.69 -85.61
C GLN A 3 -71.06 70.32 -84.31
N PRO A 4 -70.84 69.83 -83.05
CA PRO A 4 -69.53 69.41 -82.48
C PRO A 4 -69.66 68.33 -81.33
N PRO A 5 -68.84 68.26 -80.24
CA PRO A 5 -67.50 67.65 -80.18
C PRO A 5 -67.23 66.76 -78.91
N SER A 6 -65.98 66.27 -78.82
CA SER A 6 -65.21 65.87 -77.62
C SER A 6 -65.53 64.48 -77.03
N ARG A 7 -64.55 63.63 -76.68
CA ARG A 7 -63.35 63.90 -75.88
C ARG A 7 -62.19 62.97 -76.26
N ARG A 8 -60.99 63.54 -76.29
CA ARG A 8 -59.69 62.85 -76.27
C ARG A 8 -59.23 62.75 -74.81
N ARG A 9 -59.02 61.54 -74.27
CA ARG A 9 -58.19 61.22 -73.09
C ARG A 9 -57.80 59.75 -73.20
N GLU A 10 -56.55 59.50 -73.60
CA GLU A 10 -55.47 58.97 -72.75
C GLU A 10 -55.49 57.44 -72.72
N ASN A 11 -54.72 56.85 -73.65
CA ASN A 11 -54.28 55.47 -73.55
C ASN A 11 -53.34 55.36 -72.34
N ILE A 12 -53.89 55.00 -71.18
CA ILE A 12 -53.08 54.54 -70.05
C ILE A 12 -52.78 53.06 -70.31
N SER A 13 -51.49 52.75 -70.32
CA SER A 13 -50.91 51.44 -70.58
C SER A 13 -51.42 50.36 -69.61
N GLU A 14 -52.36 49.52 -70.03
CA GLU A 14 -52.73 48.29 -69.31
C GLU A 14 -51.64 47.19 -69.37
N SER A 15 -50.57 47.38 -70.15
CA SER A 15 -49.47 46.40 -70.26
C SER A 15 -48.43 46.45 -69.11
N VAL A 16 -48.57 47.38 -68.15
CA VAL A 16 -47.61 47.55 -67.04
C VAL A 16 -48.08 46.86 -65.74
N SER A 17 -49.37 46.55 -65.57
CA SER A 17 -49.87 45.90 -64.34
C SER A 17 -49.71 44.37 -64.35
N ALA A 18 -49.87 43.71 -65.50
CA ALA A 18 -49.70 42.27 -65.60
C ALA A 18 -48.23 41.83 -65.47
N SER A 19 -47.28 42.62 -66.00
CA SER A 19 -45.85 42.34 -65.90
C SER A 19 -45.30 42.56 -64.49
N SER A 20 -45.79 43.58 -63.78
CA SER A 20 -45.43 43.83 -62.38
C SER A 20 -45.97 42.77 -61.43
N TYR A 21 -47.18 42.24 -61.65
CA TYR A 21 -47.71 41.12 -60.86
C TYR A 21 -46.90 39.82 -61.03
N VAL A 22 -46.48 39.50 -62.26
CA VAL A 22 -45.62 38.32 -62.50
C VAL A 22 -44.25 38.49 -61.84
N LEU A 23 -43.70 39.71 -61.84
CA LEU A 23 -42.41 40.03 -61.22
C LEU A 23 -42.48 39.98 -59.69
N VAL A 24 -43.59 40.46 -59.10
CA VAL A 24 -43.86 40.37 -57.65
C VAL A 24 -44.11 38.92 -57.23
N MET A 25 -44.91 38.15 -57.98
CA MET A 25 -45.15 36.73 -57.65
C MET A 25 -43.91 35.87 -57.84
N GLY A 26 -43.09 36.17 -58.86
CA GLY A 26 -41.80 35.53 -59.09
C GLY A 26 -40.80 35.84 -57.98
N THR A 27 -40.71 37.09 -57.52
CA THR A 27 -39.86 37.46 -56.37
C THR A 27 -40.35 36.85 -55.06
N ILE A 28 -41.66 36.82 -54.80
CA ILE A 28 -42.23 36.13 -53.62
C ILE A 28 -41.93 34.63 -53.67
N SER A 29 -42.05 33.99 -54.83
CA SER A 29 -41.76 32.57 -55.01
C SER A 29 -40.27 32.27 -54.79
N VAL A 30 -39.37 33.12 -55.30
CA VAL A 30 -37.92 32.99 -55.04
C VAL A 30 -37.61 33.18 -53.55
N ILE A 31 -38.20 34.19 -52.90
CA ILE A 31 -38.03 34.41 -51.44
C ILE A 31 -38.57 33.22 -50.65
N PHE A 32 -39.70 32.64 -51.06
CA PHE A 32 -40.28 31.48 -50.42
C PHE A 32 -39.41 30.23 -50.57
N ILE A 33 -38.90 29.96 -51.78
CA ILE A 33 -37.99 28.84 -52.04
C ILE A 33 -36.68 29.02 -51.25
N LEU A 34 -36.11 30.23 -51.24
CA LEU A 34 -34.89 30.53 -50.48
C LEU A 34 -35.11 30.42 -48.97
N GLY A 35 -36.24 30.94 -48.46
CA GLY A 35 -36.61 30.84 -47.05
C GLY A 35 -36.84 29.39 -46.60
N PHE A 36 -37.51 28.58 -47.42
CA PHE A 36 -37.75 27.17 -47.14
C PHE A 36 -36.45 26.35 -47.23
N SER A 37 -35.58 26.65 -48.21
CA SER A 37 -34.26 26.04 -48.34
C SER A 37 -33.37 26.38 -47.14
N PHE A 38 -33.41 27.62 -46.64
CA PHE A 38 -32.67 28.05 -45.46
C PHE A 38 -33.16 27.34 -44.19
N LEU A 39 -34.47 27.25 -43.99
CA LEU A 39 -35.07 26.50 -42.87
C LEU A 39 -34.69 25.01 -42.91
N PHE A 40 -34.72 24.40 -44.10
CA PHE A 40 -34.33 22.99 -44.26
C PHE A 40 -32.84 22.77 -43.99
N SER A 41 -31.97 23.67 -44.45
CA SER A 41 -30.54 23.64 -44.15
C SER A 41 -30.28 23.76 -42.65
N PHE A 42 -30.94 24.73 -41.99
CA PHE A 42 -30.78 24.95 -40.55
C PHE A 42 -31.28 23.77 -39.71
N LEU A 43 -32.43 23.18 -40.08
CA LEU A 43 -32.95 21.97 -39.42
C LEU A 43 -32.02 20.76 -39.62
N SER A 44 -31.44 20.62 -40.81
CA SER A 44 -30.46 19.57 -41.11
C SER A 44 -29.19 19.76 -40.28
N GLU A 45 -28.63 20.97 -40.25
CA GLU A 45 -27.44 21.29 -39.45
C GLU A 45 -27.69 21.13 -37.95
N TYR A 46 -28.85 21.55 -37.45
CA TYR A 46 -29.24 21.36 -36.05
C TYR A 46 -29.35 19.87 -35.71
N SER A 47 -30.00 19.07 -36.55
CA SER A 47 -30.12 17.62 -36.38
C SER A 47 -28.75 16.95 -36.38
N GLN A 48 -27.86 17.31 -37.32
CA GLN A 48 -26.49 16.79 -37.39
C GLN A 48 -25.67 17.17 -36.15
N THR A 49 -25.75 18.43 -35.71
CA THR A 49 -25.04 18.92 -34.51
C THR A 49 -25.54 18.23 -33.25
N TYR A 50 -26.86 18.03 -33.13
CA TYR A 50 -27.46 17.33 -32.00
C TYR A 50 -27.09 15.83 -31.98
N HIS A 51 -27.09 15.16 -33.14
CA HIS A 51 -26.57 13.79 -33.28
C HIS A 51 -25.09 13.70 -32.91
N GLN A 52 -24.25 14.64 -33.38
CA GLN A 52 -22.83 14.69 -33.04
C GLN A 52 -22.62 14.89 -31.54
N GLY A 53 -23.35 15.82 -30.91
CA GLY A 53 -23.28 16.06 -29.48
C GLY A 53 -23.68 14.83 -28.64
N LYS A 54 -24.75 14.13 -29.03
CA LYS A 54 -25.18 12.88 -28.37
C LYS A 54 -24.19 11.74 -28.58
N SER A 55 -23.61 11.64 -29.78
CA SER A 55 -22.54 10.70 -30.08
C SER A 55 -21.28 10.96 -29.25
N GLN A 56 -20.88 12.23 -29.07
CA GLN A 56 -19.76 12.61 -28.20
C GLN A 56 -20.07 12.30 -26.73
N ALA A 57 -21.29 12.56 -26.27
CA ALA A 57 -21.72 12.20 -24.92
C ALA A 57 -21.62 10.68 -24.68
N ALA A 58 -22.05 9.85 -25.65
CA ALA A 58 -21.90 8.40 -25.59
C ALA A 58 -20.42 7.95 -25.55
N TYR A 59 -19.54 8.63 -26.29
CA TYR A 59 -18.10 8.39 -26.25
C TYR A 59 -17.48 8.71 -24.88
N TYR A 60 -17.77 9.89 -24.32
CA TYR A 60 -17.25 10.27 -23.00
C TYR A 60 -17.81 9.38 -21.89
N LEU A 61 -19.05 8.92 -22.04
CA LEU A 61 -19.64 7.95 -21.11
C LEU A 61 -18.92 6.59 -21.18
N ALA A 62 -18.56 6.12 -22.39
CA ALA A 62 -17.74 4.93 -22.55
C ALA A 62 -16.34 5.11 -21.92
N GLU A 63 -15.72 6.29 -22.07
CA GLU A 63 -14.42 6.60 -21.44
C GLU A 63 -14.50 6.63 -19.91
N ALA A 64 -15.55 7.23 -19.34
CA ALA A 64 -15.83 7.16 -17.91
C ALA A 64 -16.03 5.71 -17.45
N GLY A 65 -16.68 4.87 -18.27
CA GLY A 65 -16.80 3.43 -18.04
C GLY A 65 -15.45 2.71 -17.97
N VAL A 66 -14.49 3.06 -18.83
CA VAL A 66 -13.12 2.51 -18.78
C VAL A 66 -12.43 2.84 -17.46
N GLU A 67 -12.47 4.10 -17.03
CA GLU A 67 -11.86 4.52 -15.77
C GLU A 67 -12.58 3.90 -14.55
N ARG A 68 -13.90 3.73 -14.61
CA ARG A 68 -14.65 3.00 -13.59
C ARG A 68 -14.24 1.53 -13.53
N ALA A 69 -14.01 0.87 -14.67
CA ALA A 69 -13.52 -0.51 -14.72
C ALA A 69 -12.16 -0.66 -14.02
N VAL A 70 -11.24 0.26 -14.26
CA VAL A 70 -9.94 0.28 -13.59
C VAL A 70 -10.11 0.48 -12.09
N TYR A 71 -11.00 1.38 -11.68
CA TYR A 71 -11.31 1.61 -10.28
C TYR A 71 -11.89 0.36 -9.60
N GLU A 72 -12.90 -0.28 -10.20
CA GLU A 72 -13.51 -1.51 -9.65
C GLU A 72 -12.51 -2.65 -9.56
N LEU A 73 -11.67 -2.83 -10.58
CA LEU A 73 -10.63 -3.85 -10.56
C LEU A 73 -9.65 -3.60 -9.41
N LYS A 74 -9.19 -2.36 -9.21
CA LYS A 74 -8.35 -2.00 -8.05
C LYS A 74 -9.09 -2.16 -6.72
N ASN A 75 -10.39 -1.94 -6.69
CA ASN A 75 -11.20 -2.08 -5.49
C ASN A 75 -11.28 -3.54 -5.01
N ILE A 76 -11.27 -4.53 -5.92
CA ILE A 76 -11.17 -5.95 -5.57
C ILE A 76 -9.89 -6.22 -4.75
N PHE A 77 -8.76 -5.63 -5.14
CA PHE A 77 -7.49 -5.76 -4.40
C PHE A 77 -7.43 -4.95 -3.10
N ARG A 78 -8.35 -3.99 -2.91
CA ARG A 78 -8.49 -3.24 -1.65
C ARG A 78 -9.32 -4.00 -0.61
N THR A 79 -9.96 -5.10 -1.01
CA THR A 79 -10.65 -6.01 -0.09
C THR A 79 -9.74 -7.18 0.28
N PRO A 80 -9.67 -7.59 1.56
CA PRO A 80 -8.80 -8.68 1.97
C PRO A 80 -9.25 -10.00 1.33
N LEU A 81 -8.29 -10.92 1.12
CA LEU A 81 -8.58 -12.24 0.54
C LEU A 81 -9.43 -13.10 1.49
N VAL A 82 -9.24 -12.94 2.79
CA VAL A 82 -9.99 -13.64 3.84
C VAL A 82 -10.66 -12.60 4.73
N ASN A 83 -11.97 -12.68 4.89
CA ASN A 83 -12.70 -11.78 5.79
C ASN A 83 -12.54 -12.21 7.27
N GLU A 84 -13.03 -11.40 8.20
CA GLU A 84 -13.00 -11.70 9.65
C GLU A 84 -13.74 -13.00 10.02
N LYS A 85 -14.68 -13.46 9.19
CA LYS A 85 -15.44 -14.70 9.35
C LYS A 85 -14.75 -15.93 8.74
N LYS A 86 -13.52 -15.76 8.21
CA LYS A 86 -12.74 -16.77 7.48
C LYS A 86 -13.34 -17.20 6.13
N ASP A 87 -14.26 -16.42 5.56
CA ASP A 87 -14.73 -16.62 4.19
C ASP A 87 -13.71 -16.05 3.20
N VAL A 88 -13.55 -16.75 2.07
CA VAL A 88 -12.60 -16.40 1.02
C VAL A 88 -13.27 -15.50 -0.03
N ASN A 89 -12.61 -14.42 -0.40
CA ASN A 89 -13.01 -13.57 -1.51
C ASN A 89 -12.72 -14.26 -2.85
N GLU A 90 -13.76 -14.88 -3.42
CA GLU A 90 -13.67 -15.64 -4.67
C GLU A 90 -13.23 -14.79 -5.87
N ASN A 91 -13.65 -13.52 -5.94
CA ASN A 91 -13.27 -12.64 -7.04
C ASN A 91 -11.78 -12.33 -7.00
N LEU A 92 -11.24 -12.02 -5.81
CA LEU A 92 -9.81 -11.80 -5.65
C LEU A 92 -9.03 -13.09 -5.90
N LEU A 93 -9.47 -14.23 -5.34
CA LEU A 93 -8.79 -15.52 -5.53
C LEU A 93 -8.68 -15.91 -7.00
N LYS A 94 -9.75 -15.74 -7.80
CA LYS A 94 -9.75 -16.02 -9.24
C LYS A 94 -8.72 -15.19 -10.00
N ILE A 95 -8.49 -13.95 -9.58
CA ILE A 95 -7.49 -13.07 -10.20
C ILE A 95 -6.09 -13.42 -9.70
N LEU A 96 -5.92 -13.81 -8.43
CA LEU A 96 -4.62 -14.17 -7.87
C LEU A 96 -4.10 -15.52 -8.40
N ASP A 97 -4.97 -16.51 -8.62
CA ASP A 97 -4.57 -17.79 -9.21
C ASP A 97 -4.34 -17.63 -10.73
N TYR A 98 -3.10 -17.83 -11.16
CA TYR A 98 -2.68 -17.70 -12.57
C TYR A 98 -3.55 -18.48 -13.54
N HIS A 99 -3.96 -19.70 -13.18
CA HIS A 99 -4.77 -20.55 -14.07
C HIS A 99 -6.20 -20.04 -14.17
N SER A 100 -6.80 -19.69 -13.03
CA SER A 100 -8.15 -19.15 -12.97
C SER A 100 -8.27 -17.76 -13.59
N ALA A 101 -7.18 -16.97 -13.58
CA ALA A 101 -7.14 -15.62 -14.13
C ALA A 101 -7.28 -15.61 -15.67
N GLN A 102 -6.91 -16.69 -16.38
CA GLN A 102 -7.04 -16.76 -17.83
C GLN A 102 -8.50 -16.69 -18.30
N ASP A 103 -9.41 -17.25 -17.50
CA ASP A 103 -10.85 -17.29 -17.79
C ASP A 103 -11.62 -16.18 -17.07
N PHE A 104 -10.93 -15.22 -16.45
CA PHE A 104 -11.57 -14.18 -15.67
C PHE A 104 -12.33 -13.20 -16.59
N GLN A 105 -13.62 -13.04 -16.31
CA GLN A 105 -14.47 -12.03 -16.92
C GLN A 105 -15.27 -11.32 -15.84
N LEU A 106 -15.30 -9.99 -15.92
CA LEU A 106 -16.16 -9.15 -15.08
C LEU A 106 -16.96 -8.22 -15.98
N SER A 107 -18.27 -8.20 -15.79
CA SER A 107 -19.15 -7.28 -16.49
C SER A 107 -20.10 -6.60 -15.51
N PHE A 108 -20.30 -5.31 -15.71
CA PHE A 108 -21.27 -4.53 -14.96
C PHE A 108 -21.90 -3.45 -15.85
N ALA A 109 -23.11 -3.07 -15.50
CA ALA A 109 -23.89 -2.05 -16.18
C ALA A 109 -24.58 -1.19 -15.15
N ASP A 110 -24.67 0.10 -15.43
CA ASP A 110 -25.31 1.04 -14.52
C ASP A 110 -25.91 2.22 -15.31
N ALA A 111 -26.97 2.80 -14.75
CA ALA A 111 -27.75 3.91 -15.29
C ALA A 111 -27.58 5.21 -14.47
N GLU A 112 -26.71 5.22 -13.45
CA GLU A 112 -26.61 6.33 -12.48
C GLU A 112 -26.10 7.67 -13.03
N PHE A 113 -25.41 7.72 -14.18
CA PHE A 113 -24.79 8.97 -14.65
C PHE A 113 -25.79 10.03 -15.13
N ALA A 114 -26.91 9.63 -15.75
CA ALA A 114 -28.02 10.50 -16.13
C ALA A 114 -29.28 9.68 -16.49
N LYS A 115 -30.46 10.29 -16.32
CA LYS A 115 -31.80 9.68 -16.50
C LYS A 115 -32.03 9.00 -17.87
N ASP A 116 -31.23 9.36 -18.87
CA ASP A 116 -31.32 8.94 -20.28
C ASP A 116 -30.03 8.32 -20.82
N SER A 117 -29.13 7.87 -19.94
CA SER A 117 -27.85 7.27 -20.32
C SER A 117 -27.62 5.95 -19.60
N LYS A 118 -26.97 5.02 -20.29
CA LYS A 118 -26.54 3.72 -19.75
C LYS A 118 -25.13 3.45 -20.19
N TYR A 119 -24.37 2.74 -19.37
CA TYR A 119 -23.10 2.20 -19.82
C TYR A 119 -22.96 0.73 -19.43
N PHE A 120 -22.23 0.00 -20.24
CA PHE A 120 -21.90 -1.42 -20.04
C PHE A 120 -20.40 -1.59 -20.18
N VAL A 121 -19.77 -2.29 -19.23
CA VAL A 121 -18.34 -2.56 -19.28
C VAL A 121 -18.08 -4.05 -19.14
N LYS A 122 -17.18 -4.57 -19.97
CA LYS A 122 -16.62 -5.92 -19.90
C LYS A 122 -15.11 -5.86 -19.75
N ILE A 123 -14.59 -6.60 -18.77
CA ILE A 123 -13.16 -6.74 -18.47
C ILE A 123 -12.74 -8.18 -18.76
N GLU A 124 -11.63 -8.35 -19.49
CA GLU A 124 -11.04 -9.64 -19.82
C GLU A 124 -9.52 -9.57 -19.70
N PHE A 125 -8.88 -10.66 -19.27
CA PHE A 125 -7.42 -10.80 -19.28
C PHE A 125 -6.99 -11.73 -20.42
N PHE A 126 -5.83 -11.46 -21.02
CA PHE A 126 -5.26 -12.34 -22.04
C PHE A 126 -3.73 -12.23 -22.10
N ASN A 127 -3.08 -13.18 -22.77
CA ASN A 127 -1.62 -13.28 -22.88
C ASN A 127 -0.89 -13.28 -21.51
N LEU A 128 -1.41 -14.05 -20.54
CA LEU A 128 -0.85 -14.12 -19.20
C LEU A 128 0.47 -14.91 -19.16
N ARG A 129 1.43 -14.41 -18.40
CA ARG A 129 2.74 -15.02 -18.14
C ARG A 129 3.06 -14.95 -16.65
N GLU A 130 3.61 -16.02 -16.10
CA GLU A 130 4.12 -16.01 -14.72
C GLU A 130 5.34 -15.09 -14.57
N THR A 131 5.53 -14.60 -13.36
CA THR A 131 6.61 -13.73 -12.94
C THR A 131 7.13 -14.25 -11.58
N PRO A 132 8.35 -13.88 -11.17
CA PRO A 132 8.87 -14.33 -9.89
C PRO A 132 8.06 -13.81 -8.70
N PHE A 133 7.37 -12.67 -8.82
CA PHE A 133 6.66 -11.97 -7.73
C PHE A 133 5.35 -12.61 -7.25
N GLY A 134 5.25 -13.94 -7.34
CA GLY A 134 4.17 -14.71 -6.73
C GLY A 134 4.65 -15.31 -5.40
N SER A 135 3.75 -15.46 -4.45
CA SER A 135 4.09 -15.99 -3.13
C SER A 135 3.15 -17.09 -2.66
N LEU A 136 3.68 -17.88 -1.73
CA LEU A 136 2.94 -18.90 -1.01
C LEU A 136 2.44 -18.32 0.30
N LEU A 137 1.26 -18.75 0.74
CA LEU A 137 0.73 -18.39 2.05
C LEU A 137 1.62 -19.00 3.13
N ARG A 138 2.01 -18.16 4.09
CA ARG A 138 2.94 -18.51 5.17
C ARG A 138 2.23 -18.93 6.45
N GLU A 139 0.93 -18.69 6.52
CA GLU A 139 0.16 -18.97 7.71
C GLU A 139 -0.05 -20.46 7.95
N LYS A 140 0.02 -20.84 9.23
CA LYS A 140 -0.16 -22.24 9.64
C LYS A 140 -1.62 -22.65 9.54
N GLU A 141 -2.54 -21.73 9.81
CA GLU A 141 -3.99 -21.96 9.75
C GLU A 141 -4.58 -21.14 8.61
N VAL A 142 -5.00 -21.80 7.53
CA VAL A 142 -5.68 -21.16 6.40
C VAL A 142 -7.04 -21.84 6.17
N PRO A 143 -8.04 -21.12 5.62
CA PRO A 143 -9.28 -21.76 5.19
C PRO A 143 -9.02 -22.94 4.23
N PRO A 144 -9.86 -23.99 4.23
CA PRO A 144 -9.64 -25.21 3.42
C PRO A 144 -9.39 -24.93 1.92
N LYS A 145 -10.08 -23.94 1.35
CA LYS A 145 -9.90 -23.53 -0.06
C LYS A 145 -8.50 -23.00 -0.39
N LEU A 146 -7.79 -22.50 0.63
CA LEU A 146 -6.47 -21.89 0.49
C LEU A 146 -5.31 -22.86 0.82
N GLU A 147 -5.59 -24.09 1.28
CA GLU A 147 -4.55 -25.07 1.65
C GLU A 147 -3.58 -25.40 0.51
N GLN A 148 -4.06 -25.42 -0.72
CA GLN A 148 -3.24 -25.67 -1.92
C GLN A 148 -2.18 -24.57 -2.18
N TYR A 149 -2.32 -23.39 -1.56
CA TYR A 149 -1.41 -22.25 -1.73
C TYR A 149 -0.44 -22.06 -0.57
N LYS A 150 -0.49 -22.94 0.43
CA LYS A 150 0.31 -22.83 1.65
C LYS A 150 1.70 -23.46 1.48
N LYS A 151 2.73 -22.79 2.02
CA LYS A 151 4.15 -23.17 1.87
C LYS A 151 4.50 -24.53 2.48
N ASP A 152 4.01 -24.80 3.69
CA ASP A 152 4.34 -26.01 4.46
C ASP A 152 3.10 -26.90 4.63
N THR A 153 2.70 -27.58 3.55
CA THR A 153 1.53 -28.48 3.55
C THR A 153 1.96 -29.89 3.17
N ALA A 154 1.77 -30.85 4.07
CA ALA A 154 2.00 -32.28 3.78
C ALA A 154 1.05 -32.82 2.70
N SER A 155 -0.08 -32.17 2.50
CA SER A 155 -1.16 -32.58 1.58
C SER A 155 -0.87 -32.31 0.09
N PHE A 156 0.09 -31.42 -0.24
CA PHE A 156 0.39 -31.05 -1.63
C PHE A 156 1.89 -31.06 -1.88
N ALA A 157 2.34 -31.92 -2.81
CA ALA A 157 3.76 -32.06 -3.15
C ALA A 157 4.37 -30.80 -3.81
N ASN A 158 3.53 -30.00 -4.51
CA ASN A 158 3.91 -28.73 -5.14
C ASN A 158 2.81 -27.70 -4.89
N PRO A 159 2.94 -26.82 -3.88
CA PRO A 159 1.93 -25.81 -3.60
C PRO A 159 1.90 -24.74 -4.71
N LYS A 160 0.70 -24.28 -5.04
CA LYS A 160 0.48 -23.23 -6.06
C LYS A 160 0.83 -21.85 -5.49
N LYS A 161 1.37 -20.96 -6.31
CA LYS A 161 1.62 -19.56 -5.93
C LYS A 161 0.39 -18.70 -6.20
N LEU A 162 0.18 -17.71 -5.34
CA LEU A 162 -0.79 -16.65 -5.56
C LEU A 162 -0.08 -15.42 -6.14
N GLY A 163 -0.77 -14.72 -7.04
CA GLY A 163 -0.26 -13.56 -7.75
C GLY A 163 0.95 -13.90 -8.62
N GLY A 164 1.78 -12.89 -8.88
CA GLY A 164 3.01 -13.07 -9.62
C GLY A 164 2.80 -13.38 -11.08
N TRP A 165 1.91 -12.69 -11.78
CA TRP A 165 1.74 -12.83 -13.21
C TRP A 165 1.59 -11.46 -13.88
N GLN A 166 1.86 -11.41 -15.18
CA GLN A 166 1.65 -10.23 -16.02
C GLN A 166 0.95 -10.60 -17.32
N GLY A 167 0.23 -9.65 -17.91
CA GLY A 167 -0.47 -9.88 -19.17
C GLY A 167 -1.10 -8.61 -19.71
N LYS A 168 -2.18 -8.77 -20.49
CA LYS A 168 -2.92 -7.68 -21.08
C LYS A 168 -4.34 -7.62 -20.51
N LEU A 169 -4.76 -6.41 -20.19
CA LEU A 169 -6.10 -6.07 -19.74
C LEU A 169 -6.88 -5.51 -20.92
N LYS A 170 -7.97 -6.17 -21.32
CA LYS A 170 -8.91 -5.66 -22.32
C LYS A 170 -10.15 -5.13 -21.61
N ILE A 171 -10.46 -3.86 -21.83
CA ILE A 171 -11.66 -3.20 -21.33
C ILE A 171 -12.52 -2.85 -22.54
N THR A 172 -13.72 -3.39 -22.60
CA THR A 172 -14.73 -3.04 -23.61
C THR A 172 -15.84 -2.27 -22.92
N ALA A 173 -15.93 -0.98 -23.18
CA ALA A 173 -16.93 -0.09 -22.59
C ALA A 173 -17.88 0.44 -23.66
N THR A 174 -19.17 0.29 -23.47
CA THR A 174 -20.22 0.80 -24.35
C THR A 174 -21.03 1.85 -23.60
N GLY A 175 -21.01 3.09 -24.08
CA GLY A 175 -21.87 4.16 -23.59
C GLY A 175 -23.06 4.33 -24.52
N THR A 176 -24.26 4.38 -23.96
CA THR A 176 -25.53 4.53 -24.68
C THR A 176 -26.26 5.76 -24.16
N VAL A 177 -26.67 6.64 -25.07
CA VAL A 177 -27.43 7.85 -24.76
C VAL A 177 -28.72 7.88 -25.59
N ARG A 178 -29.85 8.12 -24.93
CA ARG A 178 -31.13 8.33 -25.61
C ARG A 178 -31.18 9.68 -26.30
N MET A 179 -31.72 9.65 -27.51
CA MET A 179 -31.96 10.80 -28.36
C MET A 179 -33.38 10.75 -28.91
N LEU A 180 -34.06 11.89 -28.98
CA LEU A 180 -35.29 12.02 -29.76
C LEU A 180 -34.93 12.20 -31.23
N ASN A 181 -35.44 11.33 -32.09
CA ASN A 181 -35.35 11.51 -33.54
C ASN A 181 -36.31 12.59 -34.03
N SER A 182 -36.12 13.04 -35.27
CA SER A 182 -36.97 14.03 -35.94
C SER A 182 -38.45 13.62 -36.04
N GLY A 183 -38.78 12.33 -35.85
CA GLY A 183 -40.14 11.79 -35.80
C GLY A 183 -40.76 11.70 -34.39
N GLY A 184 -40.08 12.15 -33.34
CA GLY A 184 -40.56 12.06 -31.95
C GLY A 184 -40.32 10.72 -31.25
N GLU A 185 -39.67 9.77 -31.92
CA GLU A 185 -39.28 8.47 -31.35
C GLU A 185 -37.94 8.54 -30.61
N LEU A 186 -37.83 7.82 -29.50
CA LEU A 186 -36.57 7.65 -28.77
C LEU A 186 -35.69 6.63 -29.48
N LYS A 187 -34.47 7.05 -29.84
CA LYS A 187 -33.42 6.21 -30.41
C LYS A 187 -32.17 6.24 -29.53
N ASP A 188 -31.61 5.07 -29.32
CA ASP A 188 -30.37 4.91 -28.59
C ASP A 188 -29.17 5.12 -29.51
N ILE A 189 -28.25 6.00 -29.11
CA ILE A 189 -26.95 6.16 -29.74
C ILE A 189 -25.92 5.51 -28.84
N SER A 190 -25.27 4.46 -29.34
CA SER A 190 -24.25 3.72 -28.61
C SER A 190 -22.88 3.91 -29.23
N ARG A 191 -21.86 4.10 -28.38
CA ARG A 191 -20.45 4.11 -28.75
C ARG A 191 -19.70 3.10 -27.92
N THR A 192 -18.89 2.29 -28.57
CA THR A 192 -18.09 1.26 -27.91
C THR A 192 -16.61 1.56 -28.05
N LEU A 193 -15.92 1.57 -26.92
CA LEU A 193 -14.48 1.75 -26.79
C LEU A 193 -13.85 0.44 -26.33
N VAL A 194 -12.81 0.02 -27.04
CA VAL A 194 -11.95 -1.09 -26.63
C VAL A 194 -10.58 -0.53 -26.28
N VAL A 195 -10.20 -0.66 -25.02
CA VAL A 195 -8.91 -0.21 -24.48
C VAL A 195 -8.10 -1.42 -24.03
N ILE A 196 -6.83 -1.45 -24.44
CA ILE A 196 -5.87 -2.49 -24.01
C ILE A 196 -4.76 -1.83 -23.18
N ARG A 197 -4.58 -2.29 -21.95
CA ARG A 197 -3.53 -1.85 -21.01
C ARG A 197 -2.66 -3.03 -20.56
N ASP A 198 -1.45 -2.73 -20.10
CA ASP A 198 -0.62 -3.73 -19.41
C ASP A 198 -1.15 -3.91 -18.00
N ILE A 199 -1.19 -5.16 -17.54
CA ILE A 199 -1.58 -5.52 -16.19
C ILE A 199 -0.53 -6.43 -15.56
N LYS A 200 -0.22 -6.15 -14.30
CA LYS A 200 0.71 -6.94 -13.49
C LYS A 200 0.08 -7.18 -12.12
N VAL A 201 0.04 -8.43 -11.68
CA VAL A 201 -0.37 -8.79 -10.33
C VAL A 201 0.85 -9.30 -9.60
N MET A 202 1.22 -8.65 -8.52
CA MET A 202 2.47 -8.89 -7.81
C MET A 202 2.26 -8.88 -6.31
N ASP A 203 3.06 -9.69 -5.62
CA ASP A 203 3.24 -9.58 -4.19
C ASP A 203 4.14 -8.37 -3.87
N LEU A 204 3.59 -7.37 -3.20
CA LEU A 204 4.31 -6.18 -2.73
C LEU A 204 4.78 -6.30 -1.28
N THR A 205 4.85 -7.51 -0.74
CA THR A 205 5.37 -7.77 0.60
C THR A 205 6.75 -7.15 0.76
N PRO A 206 6.95 -6.28 1.77
CA PRO A 206 8.23 -5.63 1.99
C PRO A 206 9.36 -6.61 2.30
N ILE A 207 10.60 -6.12 2.26
CA ILE A 207 11.79 -6.92 2.59
C ILE A 207 11.76 -7.25 4.09
N ALA A 208 12.03 -8.52 4.44
CA ALA A 208 12.08 -9.00 5.82
C ALA A 208 10.85 -8.60 6.67
N PRO A 209 9.62 -8.86 6.20
CA PRO A 209 8.39 -8.34 6.81
C PRO A 209 8.15 -8.90 8.21
N GLU A 210 8.83 -9.98 8.59
CA GLU A 210 8.74 -10.61 9.92
C GLU A 210 9.55 -9.90 11.00
N TYR A 211 10.46 -9.01 10.59
CA TYR A 211 11.46 -8.41 11.46
C TYR A 211 11.16 -6.93 11.65
N THR A 212 11.31 -6.43 12.87
CA THR A 212 11.34 -4.99 13.16
C THR A 212 12.68 -4.40 12.73
N LEU A 213 13.76 -5.13 13.01
CA LEU A 213 15.12 -4.79 12.60
C LEU A 213 15.80 -6.02 12.03
N PHE A 214 16.34 -5.91 10.82
CA PHE A 214 17.16 -6.95 10.19
C PHE A 214 18.48 -6.33 9.72
N ILE A 215 19.60 -6.81 10.26
CA ILE A 215 20.95 -6.40 9.87
C ILE A 215 21.57 -7.54 9.07
N SER A 216 21.69 -7.37 7.75
CA SER A 216 22.19 -8.44 6.87
C SER A 216 23.71 -8.54 6.82
N GLY A 217 24.44 -7.49 7.19
CA GLY A 217 25.89 -7.50 7.30
C GLY A 217 26.38 -8.36 8.46
N ASP A 218 27.58 -8.91 8.30
CA ASP A 218 28.29 -9.77 9.25
C ASP A 218 29.25 -9.01 10.18
N LYS A 219 29.18 -7.67 10.17
CA LYS A 219 30.08 -6.79 10.92
C LYS A 219 29.73 -6.68 12.41
N THR A 220 30.70 -6.19 13.17
CA THR A 220 30.47 -5.77 14.56
C THR A 220 29.95 -4.34 14.59
N GLU A 221 28.81 -4.15 15.23
CA GLU A 221 28.12 -2.86 15.34
C GLU A 221 27.98 -2.46 16.81
N TYR A 222 28.14 -1.16 17.09
CA TYR A 222 28.05 -0.61 18.43
C TYR A 222 26.90 0.38 18.52
N ILE A 223 26.04 0.21 19.53
CA ILE A 223 24.92 1.09 19.84
C ILE A 223 25.15 1.58 21.26
N LYS A 224 25.99 2.62 21.40
CA LYS A 224 26.37 3.21 22.69
C LYS A 224 25.61 4.49 22.94
N GLU A 225 25.85 5.51 22.13
CA GLU A 225 25.32 6.85 22.41
C GLU A 225 23.93 7.12 21.83
N GLY A 226 23.15 7.93 22.56
CA GLY A 226 21.85 8.42 22.13
C GLY A 226 20.72 7.44 22.42
N GLU A 227 19.65 7.55 21.63
CA GLU A 227 18.44 6.76 21.78
C GLU A 227 18.23 5.88 20.54
N PHE A 228 18.11 4.57 20.75
CA PHE A 228 17.85 3.58 19.70
C PHE A 228 16.77 2.63 20.21
N ILE A 229 15.52 2.83 19.81
CA ILE A 229 14.36 2.11 20.37
C ILE A 229 13.64 1.31 19.29
N LEU A 230 13.39 0.03 19.57
CA LEU A 230 12.51 -0.82 18.79
C LEU A 230 11.20 -1.07 19.54
N GLU A 231 10.08 -0.88 18.84
CA GLU A 231 8.73 -1.25 19.28
C GLU A 231 8.18 -2.30 18.32
N HIS A 232 7.73 -3.46 18.82
CA HIS A 232 7.45 -4.64 18.00
C HIS A 232 5.98 -4.75 17.55
N GLY A 233 5.30 -3.60 17.44
CA GLY A 233 4.12 -3.43 16.58
C GLY A 233 2.85 -4.10 17.08
N LEU A 234 2.69 -4.19 18.39
CA LEU A 234 1.42 -4.54 19.02
C LEU A 234 0.44 -3.35 18.85
N SER A 235 -0.08 -3.19 17.62
CA SER A 235 -0.83 -2.01 17.13
C SER A 235 -2.29 -1.93 17.60
N SER A 236 -2.73 -2.83 18.47
CA SER A 236 -4.08 -2.78 19.04
C SER A 236 -4.07 -2.96 20.56
N LEU A 237 -4.65 -1.93 21.18
CA LEU A 237 -5.07 -1.71 22.56
C LEU A 237 -6.03 -2.79 23.12
N ILE A 238 -5.70 -4.07 23.01
CA ILE A 238 -5.81 -4.98 24.17
C ILE A 238 -4.43 -5.09 24.82
N VAL A 239 -3.37 -5.07 24.02
CA VAL A 239 -2.01 -5.41 24.46
C VAL A 239 -1.30 -4.24 25.11
N ILE A 240 -1.64 -3.01 24.70
CA ILE A 240 -1.38 -1.80 25.47
C ILE A 240 -2.52 -1.55 26.49
N ALA A 241 -3.72 -2.15 26.34
CA ALA A 241 -4.74 -2.10 27.39
C ALA A 241 -4.34 -2.89 28.65
N GLN A 242 -3.45 -3.88 28.53
CA GLN A 242 -2.75 -4.53 29.64
C GLN A 242 -1.57 -3.69 30.17
N GLY A 243 -0.88 -2.93 29.30
CA GLY A 243 -0.04 -1.81 29.74
C GLY A 243 -0.83 -0.73 30.48
N PHE A 244 -2.17 -0.82 30.44
CA PHE A 244 -3.15 -0.11 31.24
C PHE A 244 -3.83 -0.99 32.30
N ILE A 245 -3.52 -2.29 32.51
CA ILE A 245 -3.61 -3.01 33.82
C ILE A 245 -2.57 -2.49 34.79
N ASP A 246 -1.45 -2.02 34.26
CA ASP A 246 -0.53 -1.20 35.05
C ASP A 246 -1.16 0.10 35.58
N ASP A 247 -2.34 0.51 35.07
CA ASP A 247 -3.18 1.52 35.73
C ASP A 247 -4.54 0.99 36.19
N PHE A 248 -5.01 -0.11 35.61
CA PHE A 248 -6.23 -0.81 35.94
C PHE A 248 -6.03 -1.51 37.26
N GLN A 249 -6.43 -0.71 38.21
CA GLN A 249 -7.32 -1.16 39.21
C GLN A 249 -6.61 -2.17 40.12
N ARG A 250 -5.50 -1.74 40.76
CA ARG A 250 -5.33 -0.38 41.34
C ARG A 250 -6.68 0.14 41.82
N LEU A 251 -7.34 -0.69 42.61
CA LEU A 251 -8.65 -0.52 43.24
C LEU A 251 -9.71 -1.59 42.93
N LEU A 252 -9.38 -2.83 43.26
CA LEU A 252 -10.04 -3.42 44.45
C LEU A 252 -11.22 -4.43 44.33
N PRO A 253 -12.09 -4.56 43.31
CA PRO A 253 -13.43 -5.12 43.59
C PRO A 253 -13.71 -6.47 42.93
N TYR A 254 -12.89 -6.92 41.98
CA TYR A 254 -13.25 -8.03 41.07
C TYR A 254 -12.23 -9.14 41.00
N LEU A 255 -11.14 -9.01 41.74
CA LEU A 255 -10.47 -10.21 42.20
C LEU A 255 -11.26 -10.72 43.39
N LYS A 256 -11.63 -12.00 43.34
CA LYS A 256 -12.18 -12.66 44.50
C LYS A 256 -11.02 -13.03 45.41
N GLY A 257 -10.64 -12.02 46.21
CA GLY A 257 -9.38 -11.84 46.90
C GLY A 257 -9.11 -10.33 47.09
N THR A 258 -8.58 -9.89 48.22
CA THR A 258 -8.21 -8.46 48.39
C THR A 258 -7.10 -8.06 47.40
N MET A 259 -6.87 -6.77 47.17
CA MET A 259 -5.72 -6.20 46.40
C MET A 259 -4.40 -6.95 46.62
N LYS A 260 -4.22 -7.48 47.84
CA LYS A 260 -3.08 -8.26 48.32
C LYS A 260 -2.81 -9.54 47.53
N GLU A 261 -3.84 -10.27 47.09
CA GLU A 261 -3.68 -11.56 46.39
C GLU A 261 -3.21 -11.40 44.94
N MET A 262 -3.65 -10.34 44.24
CA MET A 262 -3.09 -10.04 42.91
C MET A 262 -1.71 -9.45 43.00
N ILE A 263 -1.45 -8.63 44.02
CA ILE A 263 -0.10 -8.20 44.35
C ILE A 263 0.76 -9.43 44.61
N ASP A 264 0.26 -10.50 45.25
CA ASP A 264 1.02 -11.72 45.51
C ASP A 264 1.24 -12.59 44.25
N ILE A 265 0.37 -12.57 43.24
CA ILE A 265 0.55 -13.32 41.97
C ILE A 265 1.49 -12.59 41.01
N VAL A 266 1.36 -11.27 40.90
CA VAL A 266 2.33 -10.46 40.16
C VAL A 266 3.63 -10.45 40.94
N ARG A 267 3.60 -10.37 42.28
CA ARG A 267 4.76 -10.62 43.13
C ARG A 267 5.27 -12.03 42.95
N ASP A 268 4.52 -13.08 42.64
CA ASP A 268 5.05 -14.43 42.38
C ASP A 268 5.63 -14.55 40.96
N PHE A 269 5.01 -13.92 39.96
CA PHE A 269 5.54 -13.78 38.60
C PHE A 269 6.82 -12.94 38.57
N VAL A 270 6.83 -11.96 39.49
CA VAL A 270 7.98 -11.28 40.02
C VAL A 270 8.73 -12.35 40.85
N THR A 271 8.80 -12.29 42.17
CA THR A 271 9.59 -13.09 43.16
C THR A 271 9.84 -14.61 42.96
N LYS A 272 9.26 -15.37 42.01
CA LYS A 272 9.47 -16.84 41.90
C LYS A 272 10.11 -17.29 40.58
N THR A 273 11.20 -18.05 40.74
CA THR A 273 12.03 -18.62 39.66
C THR A 273 11.54 -19.96 39.09
N LYS A 274 10.39 -20.49 39.54
CA LYS A 274 9.81 -21.75 39.03
C LYS A 274 8.29 -21.69 38.92
N PHE A 275 7.79 -21.92 37.72
CA PHE A 275 6.37 -21.98 37.40
C PHE A 275 5.82 -23.41 37.48
N THR A 276 4.53 -23.55 37.76
CA THR A 276 3.83 -24.84 37.69
C THR A 276 3.37 -25.12 36.25
N LYS A 277 3.28 -26.39 35.85
CA LYS A 277 2.85 -26.81 34.48
C LYS A 277 1.59 -26.10 33.93
N PRO A 278 0.55 -25.80 34.72
CA PRO A 278 -0.62 -25.06 34.23
C PRO A 278 -0.36 -23.58 33.90
N GLN A 279 0.57 -22.94 34.61
CA GLN A 279 1.00 -21.55 34.36
C GLN A 279 1.86 -21.49 33.09
N GLU A 280 2.75 -22.46 32.90
CA GLU A 280 3.54 -22.61 31.67
C GLU A 280 2.64 -22.73 30.43
N LYS A 281 1.57 -23.52 30.48
CA LYS A 281 0.62 -23.69 29.37
C LYS A 281 -0.15 -22.40 29.02
N LYS A 282 -0.56 -21.61 30.02
CA LYS A 282 -1.20 -20.30 29.78
C LYS A 282 -0.22 -19.28 29.18
N MET A 283 1.04 -19.31 29.60
CA MET A 283 2.09 -18.52 28.97
C MET A 283 2.27 -18.94 27.51
N GLU A 284 2.37 -20.23 27.21
CA GLU A 284 2.44 -20.73 25.83
C GLU A 284 1.29 -20.25 24.94
N ASP A 285 0.06 -20.16 25.46
CA ASP A 285 -1.09 -19.69 24.68
C ASP A 285 -1.06 -18.17 24.45
N ILE A 286 -0.58 -17.39 25.43
CA ILE A 286 -0.27 -15.97 25.27
C ILE A 286 0.87 -15.77 24.24
N PHE A 287 1.92 -16.59 24.27
CA PHE A 287 3.00 -16.62 23.28
C PHE A 287 2.54 -17.01 21.88
N LYS A 288 1.59 -17.94 21.75
CA LYS A 288 0.97 -18.27 20.46
C LYS A 288 0.18 -17.10 19.89
N ALA A 289 -0.39 -16.23 20.73
CA ALA A 289 -1.02 -14.97 20.30
C ALA A 289 0.00 -13.89 19.91
N TYR A 290 1.22 -13.93 20.47
CA TYR A 290 2.35 -13.04 20.10
C TYR A 290 3.05 -13.37 18.78
N LYS A 291 2.58 -14.37 18.01
CA LYS A 291 3.14 -14.73 16.70
C LYS A 291 3.29 -13.55 15.72
N VAL A 292 2.53 -12.47 15.92
CA VAL A 292 2.52 -11.28 15.06
C VAL A 292 3.61 -10.25 15.42
N ALA A 293 4.26 -10.36 16.58
CA ALA A 293 5.29 -9.42 17.00
C ALA A 293 6.53 -9.50 16.09
N GLY A 294 7.11 -8.33 15.77
CA GLY A 294 8.31 -8.25 14.96
C GLY A 294 9.54 -8.84 15.66
N ARG A 295 10.40 -9.52 14.89
CA ARG A 295 11.65 -10.11 15.39
C ARG A 295 12.84 -9.17 15.20
N VAL A 296 13.96 -9.45 15.86
CA VAL A 296 15.22 -8.75 15.62
C VAL A 296 16.27 -9.74 15.14
N ARG A 297 16.96 -9.39 14.05
CA ARG A 297 18.00 -10.25 13.49
C ARG A 297 19.27 -9.49 13.15
N THR A 298 20.40 -10.10 13.44
CA THR A 298 21.72 -9.68 12.98
C THR A 298 22.50 -10.87 12.44
N ASN A 299 23.20 -10.67 11.31
CA ASN A 299 24.15 -11.65 10.80
C ASN A 299 25.55 -11.48 11.41
N GLY A 300 25.85 -10.31 11.97
CA GLY A 300 27.11 -10.00 12.63
C GLY A 300 27.00 -10.05 14.15
N VAL A 301 27.70 -9.11 14.80
CA VAL A 301 27.66 -8.95 16.26
C VAL A 301 27.16 -7.56 16.61
N VAL A 302 26.11 -7.45 17.40
CA VAL A 302 25.59 -6.14 17.84
C VAL A 302 25.88 -5.93 19.32
N HIS A 303 26.70 -4.94 19.64
CA HIS A 303 26.98 -4.49 20.99
C HIS A 303 26.04 -3.34 21.33
N ILE A 304 25.21 -3.51 22.37
CA ILE A 304 24.26 -2.50 22.80
C ILE A 304 24.49 -2.12 24.26
N TYR A 305 24.62 -0.83 24.52
CA TYR A 305 24.84 -0.27 25.86
C TYR A 305 23.50 0.13 26.44
N LEU A 306 23.17 -0.48 27.57
CA LEU A 306 21.87 -0.28 28.22
C LEU A 306 21.77 1.13 28.83
N PRO A 307 20.55 1.64 29.05
CA PRO A 307 20.33 2.88 29.77
C PRO A 307 20.74 2.81 31.24
N PHE A 308 21.22 3.94 31.78
CA PHE A 308 21.71 4.05 33.16
C PHE A 308 20.70 3.59 34.22
N PHE A 309 19.41 3.89 34.07
CA PHE A 309 18.36 3.40 34.96
C PHE A 309 17.11 3.07 34.14
N ASP A 310 16.66 1.83 34.22
CA ASP A 310 15.38 1.41 33.63
C ASP A 310 14.52 0.66 34.65
N VAL A 311 13.20 0.81 34.55
CA VAL A 311 12.23 0.21 35.49
C VAL A 311 12.22 -1.32 35.38
N ASP A 312 12.60 -1.85 34.22
CA ASP A 312 12.66 -3.30 33.94
C ASP A 312 13.74 -4.02 34.76
N ASP A 313 14.84 -3.36 35.09
CA ASP A 313 15.92 -3.92 35.92
C ASP A 313 15.49 -4.01 37.39
N ILE A 314 14.66 -3.06 37.85
CA ILE A 314 14.06 -3.09 39.20
C ILE A 314 13.07 -4.24 39.30
N ILE A 315 12.16 -4.36 38.32
CA ILE A 315 11.16 -5.42 38.32
C ILE A 315 11.86 -6.77 38.30
N ASN A 316 12.74 -7.06 37.33
CA ASN A 316 13.49 -8.32 37.25
C ASN A 316 14.34 -8.64 38.50
N TYR A 317 14.89 -7.62 39.16
CA TYR A 317 15.65 -7.78 40.41
C TYR A 317 14.78 -8.14 41.61
N PHE A 318 13.58 -7.55 41.73
CA PHE A 318 12.62 -7.95 42.74
C PHE A 318 11.87 -9.23 42.33
N VAL A 319 11.90 -9.57 41.04
CA VAL A 319 11.29 -10.76 40.45
C VAL A 319 12.09 -12.01 40.82
N SER A 320 13.39 -12.07 40.64
CA SER A 320 14.05 -13.38 40.70
C SER A 320 14.22 -13.96 42.13
N ASN A 321 13.89 -13.23 43.21
CA ASN A 321 14.29 -13.55 44.60
C ASN A 321 15.80 -13.89 44.73
N ASN A 322 16.60 -13.53 43.72
CA ASN A 322 18.03 -13.70 43.69
C ASN A 322 18.65 -12.40 44.18
N TYR A 323 18.52 -12.10 45.47
CA TYR A 323 19.18 -10.94 46.09
C TYR A 323 20.73 -11.00 46.00
N TYR A 324 21.27 -12.13 45.53
CA TYR A 324 22.68 -12.34 45.20
C TYR A 324 23.04 -11.96 43.75
N GLU A 325 22.06 -11.88 42.83
CA GLU A 325 22.28 -11.37 41.48
C GLU A 325 22.31 -9.85 41.57
N ARG A 326 23.48 -9.28 41.26
CA ARG A 326 23.74 -7.86 41.39
C ARG A 326 22.96 -7.07 40.32
N PRO A 327 22.30 -5.94 40.67
CA PRO A 327 21.49 -5.19 39.72
C PRO A 327 22.31 -4.70 38.53
N GLU A 328 21.71 -4.76 37.35
CA GLU A 328 22.29 -4.22 36.13
C GLU A 328 22.00 -2.71 36.08
N VAL A 329 23.03 -1.90 35.79
CA VAL A 329 22.92 -0.47 35.58
C VAL A 329 23.63 -0.14 34.28
N GLY A 330 22.94 0.47 33.34
CA GLY A 330 23.56 0.81 32.06
C GLY A 330 24.48 2.02 32.14
N TYR A 331 24.59 2.73 31.04
CA TYR A 331 25.53 3.83 30.86
C TYR A 331 24.79 5.18 30.83
N PRO A 332 25.39 6.26 31.39
CA PRO A 332 24.85 7.60 31.24
C PRO A 332 24.70 7.99 29.76
N PHE A 333 23.66 8.76 29.43
CA PHE A 333 23.37 9.24 28.06
C PHE A 333 23.13 8.16 27.00
N CYS A 334 22.99 6.90 27.43
CA CYS A 334 22.58 5.78 26.60
C CYS A 334 21.09 5.54 26.86
N ASN A 335 20.29 5.40 25.81
CA ASN A 335 18.86 5.08 25.87
C ASN A 335 18.50 4.09 24.77
N ASN A 336 19.19 2.94 24.77
CA ASN A 336 19.08 1.95 23.71
C ASN A 336 18.25 0.75 24.18
N ARG A 337 17.22 0.39 23.42
CA ARG A 337 16.33 -0.75 23.70
C ARG A 337 15.92 -1.44 22.41
N LEU A 338 16.10 -2.75 22.35
CA LEU A 338 15.71 -3.57 21.20
C LEU A 338 14.41 -4.36 21.45
N HIS A 339 13.58 -3.87 22.37
CA HIS A 339 12.27 -4.45 22.73
C HIS A 339 11.35 -3.39 23.34
N ASP A 340 10.05 -3.66 23.38
CA ASP A 340 9.10 -2.88 24.19
C ASP A 340 9.38 -3.11 25.68
N ARG A 341 9.29 -2.06 26.51
CA ARG A 341 9.63 -2.06 27.97
C ARG A 341 9.37 -3.40 28.67
N PHE A 342 8.11 -3.83 28.69
CA PHE A 342 7.69 -4.99 29.48
C PHE A 342 7.82 -6.35 28.76
N MET A 343 8.38 -6.37 27.54
CA MET A 343 8.26 -7.50 26.59
C MET A 343 9.60 -7.99 26.04
N SER A 344 10.68 -7.76 26.80
CA SER A 344 12.04 -8.22 26.46
C SER A 344 12.11 -9.73 26.20
N TRP A 345 11.40 -10.52 27.00
CA TRP A 345 11.31 -11.98 26.90
C TRP A 345 10.47 -12.48 25.71
N ALA A 346 9.53 -11.67 25.21
CA ALA A 346 8.65 -12.02 24.11
C ALA A 346 9.24 -11.67 22.74
N THR A 347 10.20 -10.75 22.70
CA THR A 347 10.91 -10.39 21.46
C THR A 347 11.93 -11.48 21.14
N LYS A 348 11.81 -12.10 19.97
CA LYS A 348 12.77 -13.12 19.51
C LYS A 348 13.97 -12.45 18.83
N PHE A 349 15.16 -12.81 19.28
CA PHE A 349 16.42 -12.35 18.72
C PHE A 349 17.14 -13.49 17.99
N GLU A 350 17.61 -13.23 16.78
CA GLU A 350 18.35 -14.19 15.95
C GLU A 350 19.74 -13.59 15.63
N GLY A 351 20.81 -14.24 16.09
CA GLY A 351 22.19 -13.74 15.93
C GLY A 351 22.89 -13.37 17.24
N ASP A 352 24.13 -12.88 17.13
CA ASP A 352 24.96 -12.52 18.29
C ASP A 352 24.70 -11.06 18.71
N ILE A 353 23.90 -10.87 19.76
CA ILE A 353 23.59 -9.55 20.32
C ILE A 353 24.07 -9.54 21.77
N LYS A 354 24.91 -8.56 22.11
CA LYS A 354 25.57 -8.42 23.42
C LYS A 354 25.13 -7.15 24.12
N LYS A 355 24.60 -7.29 25.34
CA LYS A 355 24.34 -6.16 26.24
C LYS A 355 25.60 -5.78 27.01
N HIS A 356 25.84 -4.48 27.14
CA HIS A 356 26.85 -3.87 27.99
C HIS A 356 26.17 -3.13 29.13
N TYR A 357 26.60 -3.44 30.36
CA TYR A 357 26.06 -2.84 31.59
C TYR A 357 27.11 -2.91 32.70
N TYR A 358 26.87 -2.20 33.79
CA TYR A 358 27.60 -2.30 35.04
C TYR A 358 26.83 -3.17 36.01
N GLU A 359 27.56 -4.06 36.66
CA GLU A 359 27.03 -4.83 37.77
C GLU A 359 27.18 -4.01 39.06
N LEU A 360 26.06 -3.59 39.66
CA LEU A 360 26.07 -2.84 40.91
C LEU A 360 26.43 -3.75 42.09
N VAL A 361 27.54 -3.46 42.76
CA VAL A 361 27.85 -4.07 44.06
C VAL A 361 27.27 -3.15 45.14
N PRO A 362 26.46 -3.67 46.09
CA PRO A 362 25.97 -2.85 47.19
C PRO A 362 27.14 -2.20 47.93
N TYR A 363 27.19 -0.86 47.91
CA TYR A 363 28.29 -0.05 48.46
C TYR A 363 28.54 -0.35 49.95
N VAL A 364 27.52 -0.82 50.67
CA VAL A 364 27.56 -1.15 52.10
C VAL A 364 28.40 -2.41 52.39
N ILE A 365 28.58 -3.30 51.41
CA ILE A 365 29.21 -4.61 51.64
C ILE A 365 30.66 -4.62 51.16
N GLN A 366 30.99 -3.92 50.07
CA GLN A 366 32.35 -3.88 49.50
C GLN A 366 32.59 -2.50 48.86
N ASN A 367 33.70 -1.82 49.20
CA ASN A 367 34.19 -0.58 48.54
C ASN A 367 34.65 -0.84 47.08
N GLN A 368 33.92 -1.66 46.32
CA GLN A 368 34.26 -2.03 44.95
C GLN A 368 33.58 -1.08 43.99
N LYS A 369 34.35 -0.57 43.02
CA LYS A 369 33.82 0.21 41.91
C LYS A 369 32.93 -0.69 41.02
N PRO A 370 31.86 -0.17 40.42
CA PRO A 370 31.06 -0.91 39.45
C PRO A 370 31.95 -1.50 38.35
N THR A 371 31.77 -2.78 38.05
CA THR A 371 32.55 -3.48 37.02
C THR A 371 31.73 -3.59 35.73
N PRO A 372 32.28 -3.24 34.56
CA PRO A 372 31.59 -3.45 33.29
C PRO A 372 31.44 -4.94 33.01
N LYS A 373 30.29 -5.31 32.46
CA LYS A 373 29.92 -6.67 32.07
C LYS A 373 29.40 -6.69 30.64
N VAL A 374 29.66 -7.81 29.97
CA VAL A 374 29.18 -8.09 28.62
C VAL A 374 28.54 -9.46 28.63
N GLU A 375 27.26 -9.51 28.25
CA GLU A 375 26.50 -10.75 28.18
C GLU A 375 25.61 -10.79 26.95
N GLN A 376 25.04 -11.96 26.64
CA GLN A 376 24.01 -12.05 25.60
C GLN A 376 22.80 -11.16 25.98
N TYR A 377 22.31 -10.39 25.01
CA TYR A 377 21.02 -9.70 25.09
C TYR A 377 19.94 -10.75 25.32
N THR A 378 19.23 -10.72 26.46
CA THR A 378 18.17 -11.67 26.86
C THR A 378 18.41 -13.16 26.55
N ARG A 379 19.00 -13.91 27.49
CA ARG A 379 19.38 -15.33 27.31
C ARG A 379 18.26 -16.27 26.83
N TRP A 380 17.00 -16.00 27.16
CA TRP A 380 15.87 -16.89 26.88
C TRP A 380 15.31 -16.79 25.46
N SER A 381 15.41 -15.61 24.84
CA SER A 381 14.78 -15.33 23.54
C SER A 381 15.80 -15.16 22.40
N THR A 382 17.10 -15.22 22.72
CA THR A 382 18.19 -15.06 21.76
C THR A 382 18.74 -16.38 21.28
N PHE A 383 18.81 -16.53 19.96
CA PHE A 383 19.32 -17.71 19.26
C PHE A 383 20.71 -17.37 18.67
N PRO A 384 21.80 -17.40 19.48
CA PRO A 384 23.12 -16.90 19.05
C PRO A 384 23.73 -17.73 17.91
N ASN A 385 23.43 -19.03 17.87
CA ASN A 385 23.95 -19.93 16.84
C ASN A 385 23.02 -20.05 15.61
N TYR A 386 22.04 -19.14 15.44
CA TYR A 386 21.08 -19.20 14.32
C TYR A 386 21.78 -19.35 12.96
N LEU A 387 22.78 -18.53 12.68
CA LEU A 387 23.51 -18.56 11.40
C LEU A 387 24.32 -19.83 11.19
N LYS A 388 24.78 -20.48 12.27
CA LYS A 388 25.47 -21.77 12.18
C LYS A 388 24.49 -22.90 11.82
N GLN A 389 23.24 -22.79 12.28
CA GLN A 389 22.18 -23.76 11.98
C GLN A 389 21.56 -23.51 10.60
N TYR A 390 21.45 -22.24 10.19
CA TYR A 390 20.81 -21.80 8.94
C TYR A 390 21.77 -20.94 8.10
N PRO A 391 22.90 -21.50 7.61
CA PRO A 391 23.92 -20.73 6.91
C PRO A 391 23.45 -20.18 5.56
N ASN A 392 22.38 -20.74 4.99
CA ASN A 392 21.82 -20.32 3.71
C ASN A 392 20.80 -19.18 3.84
N GLU A 393 20.45 -18.77 5.05
CA GLU A 393 19.41 -17.76 5.30
C GLU A 393 19.98 -16.36 5.56
N THR A 394 21.19 -16.03 5.10
CA THR A 394 21.84 -14.75 5.43
C THR A 394 21.11 -13.54 4.87
N ASP A 395 20.64 -13.62 3.62
CA ASP A 395 19.95 -12.48 3.01
C ASP A 395 18.48 -12.43 3.44
N PRO A 396 17.93 -11.22 3.63
CA PRO A 396 16.52 -11.08 3.91
C PRO A 396 15.69 -11.60 2.75
N GLU A 397 14.60 -12.29 3.08
CA GLU A 397 13.70 -12.88 2.09
C GLU A 397 13.17 -11.78 1.14
N ASN A 398 12.94 -12.15 -0.11
CA ASN A 398 12.52 -11.27 -1.22
C ASN A 398 13.56 -10.24 -1.70
N LEU A 399 14.63 -9.92 -0.95
CA LEU A 399 15.59 -8.88 -1.36
C LEU A 399 16.27 -9.21 -2.68
N LYS A 400 16.89 -10.39 -2.77
CA LYS A 400 17.61 -10.81 -3.99
C LYS A 400 16.67 -10.86 -5.19
N GLN A 401 15.47 -11.42 -4.98
CA GLN A 401 14.46 -11.52 -6.02
C GLN A 401 13.97 -10.14 -6.49
N LEU A 402 13.71 -9.23 -5.56
CA LEU A 402 13.28 -7.86 -5.85
C LEU A 402 14.37 -7.12 -6.63
N LEU A 403 15.60 -7.09 -6.12
CA LEU A 403 16.69 -6.35 -6.76
C LEU A 403 17.09 -6.88 -8.14
N GLN A 404 17.08 -8.21 -8.34
CA GLN A 404 17.44 -8.81 -9.64
C GLN A 404 16.35 -8.64 -10.70
N ASN A 405 15.08 -8.59 -10.30
CA ASN A 405 13.94 -8.57 -11.22
C ASN A 405 13.25 -7.20 -11.30
N ALA A 406 13.60 -6.24 -10.44
CA ALA A 406 12.96 -4.92 -10.35
C ALA A 406 12.81 -4.24 -11.71
N GLU A 407 13.88 -4.15 -12.50
CA GLU A 407 13.87 -3.44 -13.78
C GLU A 407 12.94 -4.08 -14.80
N MET A 408 12.88 -5.41 -14.84
CA MET A 408 12.05 -6.15 -15.80
C MET A 408 10.55 -6.03 -15.49
N TYR A 409 10.19 -5.99 -14.20
CA TYR A 409 8.79 -6.03 -13.78
C TYR A 409 8.26 -4.73 -13.17
N ALA A 410 9.08 -3.69 -13.04
CA ALA A 410 8.65 -2.37 -12.60
C ALA A 410 7.43 -1.86 -13.39
N THR A 411 6.47 -1.29 -12.69
CA THR A 411 5.37 -0.51 -13.27
C THR A 411 5.93 0.69 -14.03
N GLU A 412 6.93 1.35 -13.45
CA GLU A 412 7.51 2.57 -13.97
C GLU A 412 9.02 2.58 -13.70
N VAL A 413 9.79 2.96 -14.72
CA VAL A 413 11.24 3.13 -14.63
C VAL A 413 11.58 4.58 -14.93
N ILE A 414 12.12 5.28 -13.93
CA ILE A 414 12.56 6.66 -14.01
C ILE A 414 14.09 6.65 -14.18
N PRO A 415 14.62 7.13 -15.32
CA PRO A 415 16.04 6.94 -15.67
C PRO A 415 17.00 7.93 -14.99
N HIS A 416 16.48 8.84 -14.17
CA HIS A 416 17.24 9.87 -13.46
C HIS A 416 16.66 10.07 -12.05
N GLY A 417 17.36 10.84 -11.22
CA GLY A 417 16.86 11.22 -9.90
C GLY A 417 15.48 11.87 -9.97
N HIS A 418 14.65 11.61 -8.96
CA HIS A 418 13.24 12.02 -8.95
C HIS A 418 12.83 12.64 -7.62
N SER A 419 11.74 13.37 -7.62
CA SER A 419 11.19 14.00 -6.43
C SER A 419 9.72 13.69 -6.29
N ILE A 420 9.34 13.16 -5.14
CA ILE A 420 7.99 12.74 -4.80
C ILE A 420 7.50 13.60 -3.65
N PHE A 421 6.50 14.43 -3.94
CA PHE A 421 5.84 15.28 -2.95
C PHE A 421 4.34 15.09 -3.07
N GLY A 422 3.70 14.72 -1.97
CA GLY A 422 2.26 14.52 -1.89
C GLY A 422 1.61 15.43 -0.86
N GLU A 423 0.43 15.95 -1.18
CA GLU A 423 -0.34 16.82 -0.30
C GLU A 423 -1.63 16.13 0.14
N LYS A 424 -2.25 16.58 1.24
CA LYS A 424 -3.49 15.96 1.74
C LYS A 424 -4.63 16.00 0.71
N LYS A 425 -4.72 17.08 -0.08
CA LYS A 425 -5.74 17.22 -1.14
C LYS A 425 -5.38 16.44 -2.41
N ASN A 426 -4.10 16.21 -2.63
CA ASN A 426 -3.58 15.52 -3.82
C ASN A 426 -2.41 14.62 -3.40
N PRO A 427 -2.71 13.46 -2.77
CA PRO A 427 -1.68 12.55 -2.31
C PRO A 427 -0.95 11.95 -3.51
N TYR A 428 0.33 11.63 -3.33
CA TYR A 428 1.09 10.98 -4.40
C TYR A 428 0.66 9.51 -4.51
N LYS A 429 0.24 9.09 -5.71
CA LYS A 429 -0.29 7.75 -5.95
C LYS A 429 0.81 6.75 -6.25
N LEU A 430 0.89 5.71 -5.43
CA LEU A 430 1.77 4.56 -5.57
C LEU A 430 1.04 3.41 -6.28
N ASP A 431 1.71 2.77 -7.24
CA ASP A 431 1.11 1.67 -8.01
C ASP A 431 2.14 0.60 -8.42
N GLY A 432 2.32 -0.42 -7.58
CA GLY A 432 3.27 -1.50 -7.85
C GLY A 432 4.73 -1.09 -7.59
N ILE A 433 5.65 -1.55 -8.44
CA ILE A 433 7.09 -1.30 -8.27
C ILE A 433 7.51 -0.11 -9.15
N THR A 434 8.12 0.92 -8.56
CA THR A 434 8.74 2.03 -9.30
C THR A 434 10.24 1.99 -9.09
N LEU A 435 11.00 1.89 -10.19
CA LEU A 435 12.47 1.92 -10.18
C LEU A 435 12.96 3.32 -10.53
N ILE A 436 13.82 3.91 -9.71
CA ILE A 436 14.40 5.24 -9.87
C ILE A 436 15.91 5.08 -9.96
N LYS A 437 16.47 5.40 -11.13
CA LYS A 437 17.92 5.39 -11.38
C LYS A 437 18.50 6.75 -10.98
N GLY A 438 19.04 6.86 -9.78
CA GLY A 438 19.54 8.10 -9.18
C GLY A 438 19.06 8.28 -7.74
N ASP A 439 19.18 9.51 -7.23
CA ASP A 439 18.66 9.88 -5.92
C ASP A 439 17.14 10.14 -5.94
N LEU A 440 16.46 9.82 -4.85
CA LEU A 440 15.05 10.17 -4.60
C LEU A 440 14.97 11.25 -3.54
N LYS A 441 14.17 12.30 -3.77
CA LYS A 441 13.71 13.22 -2.72
C LYS A 441 12.25 12.94 -2.40
N ILE A 442 11.92 12.73 -1.13
CA ILE A 442 10.55 12.36 -0.72
C ILE A 442 10.10 13.12 0.52
N ALA A 443 8.84 13.58 0.49
CA ALA A 443 8.08 14.07 1.65
C ALA A 443 6.56 14.11 1.34
N GLY A 444 5.73 14.19 2.38
CA GLY A 444 4.29 14.42 2.27
C GLY A 444 3.43 13.15 2.42
N ILE A 445 2.25 13.19 1.83
CA ILE A 445 1.21 12.15 1.97
C ILE A 445 1.13 11.28 0.71
N LEU A 446 1.17 9.95 0.87
CA LEU A 446 1.09 8.98 -0.22
C LEU A 446 -0.18 8.12 -0.11
N GLU A 447 -0.70 7.68 -1.26
CA GLU A 447 -1.89 6.82 -1.37
C GLU A 447 -1.57 5.60 -2.25
N GLY A 448 -2.11 4.43 -1.90
CA GLY A 448 -1.98 3.22 -2.70
C GLY A 448 -0.90 2.28 -2.20
N ARG A 449 -0.50 1.32 -3.03
CA ARG A 449 0.49 0.30 -2.63
C ARG A 449 1.64 0.29 -3.61
N GLY A 450 2.84 0.49 -3.09
CA GLY A 450 4.02 0.47 -3.94
C GLY A 450 5.34 0.29 -3.23
N THR A 451 6.29 -0.19 -4.02
CA THR A 451 7.70 -0.32 -3.63
C THR A 451 8.52 0.63 -4.49
N LEU A 452 9.16 1.59 -3.86
CA LEU A 452 10.09 2.52 -4.51
C LEU A 452 11.50 1.96 -4.37
N ILE A 453 12.10 1.58 -5.49
CA ILE A 453 13.46 1.08 -5.57
C ILE A 453 14.33 2.18 -6.15
N VAL A 454 15.32 2.60 -5.39
CA VAL A 454 16.19 3.73 -5.68
C VAL A 454 17.61 3.18 -5.76
N THR A 455 18.31 3.44 -6.86
CA THR A 455 19.66 2.90 -7.04
C THR A 455 20.66 3.51 -6.06
N ASP A 456 20.51 4.81 -5.79
CA ASP A 456 21.43 5.61 -4.97
C ASP A 456 20.79 5.97 -3.62
N ASN A 457 20.70 7.25 -3.24
CA ASN A 457 20.25 7.68 -1.92
C ASN A 457 18.78 8.11 -1.90
N ILE A 458 18.15 8.00 -0.73
CA ILE A 458 16.82 8.54 -0.48
C ILE A 458 16.93 9.70 0.50
N HIS A 459 16.65 10.91 0.02
CA HIS A 459 16.59 12.13 0.81
C HIS A 459 15.17 12.34 1.34
N VAL A 460 15.01 12.19 2.64
CA VAL A 460 13.74 12.47 3.35
C VAL A 460 13.77 13.92 3.78
N LEU A 461 12.98 14.76 3.08
CA LEU A 461 12.97 16.21 3.29
C LEU A 461 11.97 16.66 4.37
N GLY A 462 11.07 15.76 4.78
CA GLY A 462 10.05 15.97 5.81
C GLY A 462 9.33 14.67 6.10
N ASP A 463 8.22 14.73 6.85
CA ASP A 463 7.42 13.55 7.17
C ASP A 463 6.91 12.85 5.91
N VAL A 464 6.99 11.52 5.91
CA VAL A 464 6.43 10.62 4.90
C VAL A 464 5.29 9.87 5.56
N THR A 465 4.06 10.13 5.11
CA THR A 465 2.83 9.64 5.75
C THR A 465 1.93 8.96 4.74
N LEU A 466 1.16 7.98 5.22
CA LEU A 466 0.21 7.22 4.42
C LEU A 466 -1.19 7.82 4.58
N LEU A 467 -1.97 7.85 3.50
CA LEU A 467 -3.31 8.43 3.49
C LEU A 467 -4.30 7.62 4.35
N ASP A 468 -4.21 6.29 4.27
CA ASP A 468 -5.13 5.35 4.91
C ASP A 468 -4.43 4.04 5.29
N ASP A 469 -5.16 3.18 6.01
CA ASP A 469 -4.63 1.89 6.47
C ASP A 469 -4.49 0.83 5.38
N LYS A 470 -4.97 1.14 4.17
CA LYS A 470 -4.87 0.27 2.99
C LYS A 470 -3.64 0.59 2.16
N THR A 471 -3.04 1.76 2.39
CA THR A 471 -1.83 2.23 1.73
C THR A 471 -0.62 1.51 2.32
N LEU A 472 0.29 1.06 1.44
CA LEU A 472 1.53 0.38 1.82
C LEU A 472 2.69 0.98 1.03
N LEU A 473 3.75 1.37 1.74
CA LEU A 473 4.96 1.91 1.14
C LEU A 473 6.18 1.11 1.59
N THR A 474 6.96 0.68 0.61
CA THR A 474 8.31 0.15 0.81
C THR A 474 9.33 1.06 0.15
N LEU A 475 10.34 1.50 0.89
CA LEU A 475 11.47 2.28 0.40
C LEU A 475 12.70 1.39 0.35
N VAL A 476 13.35 1.29 -0.82
CA VAL A 476 14.53 0.46 -1.02
C VAL A 476 15.64 1.31 -1.61
N SER A 477 16.68 1.56 -0.82
CA SER A 477 17.91 2.21 -1.27
C SER A 477 18.97 1.15 -1.56
N GLN A 478 19.12 0.79 -2.85
CA GLN A 478 19.89 -0.39 -3.28
C GLN A 478 21.38 -0.28 -2.98
N ASN A 479 22.01 0.86 -3.33
CA ASN A 479 23.44 1.07 -3.09
C ASN A 479 23.75 2.26 -2.18
N GLY A 480 22.75 3.04 -1.80
CA GLY A 480 22.93 4.21 -0.94
C GLY A 480 22.34 4.06 0.46
N LYS A 481 22.06 5.22 1.06
CA LYS A 481 21.50 5.39 2.40
C LYS A 481 20.26 6.28 2.38
N ILE A 482 19.54 6.26 3.50
CA ILE A 482 18.51 7.26 3.79
C ILE A 482 19.20 8.49 4.39
N ILE A 483 18.94 9.68 3.85
CA ILE A 483 19.55 10.94 4.28
C ILE A 483 18.45 11.86 4.82
N VAL A 484 18.61 12.29 6.06
CA VAL A 484 17.74 13.24 6.75
C VAL A 484 18.55 14.47 7.10
N SER A 485 17.97 15.66 6.93
CA SER A 485 18.63 16.91 7.33
C SER A 485 19.06 16.87 8.81
N PRO A 486 20.30 17.27 9.19
CA PRO A 486 20.87 17.05 10.54
C PRO A 486 20.04 17.53 11.74
N LYS A 487 19.16 18.52 11.55
CA LYS A 487 18.29 19.09 12.60
C LYS A 487 16.82 18.72 12.45
N ALA A 488 16.48 17.89 11.47
CA ALA A 488 15.10 17.54 11.21
C ALA A 488 14.63 16.45 12.19
N LYS A 489 13.34 16.53 12.53
CA LYS A 489 12.58 15.49 13.21
C LYS A 489 11.60 14.96 12.18
N VAL A 490 11.71 13.69 11.82
CA VAL A 490 10.90 13.12 10.74
C VAL A 490 10.28 11.78 11.11
N ASN A 491 9.04 11.62 10.70
CA ASN A 491 8.30 10.36 10.74
C ASN A 491 8.28 9.76 9.34
N ILE A 492 8.69 8.50 9.22
CA ILE A 492 8.71 7.76 7.96
C ILE A 492 7.76 6.57 8.09
N GLN A 493 6.54 6.69 7.57
CA GLN A 493 5.58 5.59 7.50
C GLN A 493 5.86 4.74 6.26
N ALA A 494 6.84 3.83 6.39
CA ALA A 494 7.23 2.91 5.35
C ALA A 494 8.00 1.72 5.94
N SER A 495 8.00 0.61 5.22
CA SER A 495 9.05 -0.41 5.36
C SER A 495 10.31 0.07 4.66
N VAL A 496 11.44 0.12 5.36
CA VAL A 496 12.67 0.75 4.85
C VAL A 496 13.78 -0.28 4.70
N TYR A 497 14.35 -0.36 3.51
CA TYR A 497 15.62 -1.03 3.24
C TYR A 497 16.67 -0.01 2.80
N SER A 498 17.87 -0.09 3.36
CA SER A 498 19.04 0.62 2.83
C SER A 498 20.32 -0.22 2.93
N LYS A 499 21.25 0.00 2.01
CA LYS A 499 22.57 -0.62 2.10
C LYS A 499 23.33 -0.12 3.32
N ASP A 500 23.37 1.20 3.51
CA ASP A 500 24.00 1.83 4.66
C ASP A 500 22.97 2.50 5.58
N SER A 501 23.34 2.68 6.85
CA SER A 501 22.52 3.32 7.87
C SER A 501 21.92 4.67 7.47
N ILE A 502 20.73 4.96 8.03
CA ILE A 502 20.14 6.30 7.98
C ILE A 502 21.12 7.33 8.53
N PHE A 503 21.34 8.41 7.79
CA PHE A 503 22.32 9.43 8.12
C PHE A 503 21.64 10.79 8.39
N GLY A 504 22.11 11.47 9.44
CA GLY A 504 21.57 12.77 9.86
C GLY A 504 20.25 12.67 10.64
N GLY A 505 19.56 13.79 10.84
CA GLY A 505 18.38 13.91 11.70
C GLY A 505 18.70 14.09 13.19
N GLU A 506 17.86 14.87 13.87
CA GLU A 506 17.84 14.90 15.35
C GLU A 506 17.03 13.70 15.88
N GLU A 507 15.88 13.47 15.25
CA GLU A 507 14.93 12.42 15.61
C GLU A 507 14.33 11.80 14.34
N VAL A 508 14.40 10.48 14.21
CA VAL A 508 13.79 9.74 13.10
C VAL A 508 12.99 8.58 13.66
N THR A 509 11.70 8.55 13.34
CA THR A 509 10.82 7.43 13.67
C THR A 509 10.35 6.75 12.40
N VAL A 510 10.65 5.45 12.26
CA VAL A 510 10.15 4.61 11.16
C VAL A 510 8.94 3.83 11.64
N PHE A 511 7.79 3.95 10.96
CA PHE A 511 6.59 3.14 11.19
C PHE A 511 6.50 2.08 10.09
N GLY A 512 6.83 0.84 10.42
CA GLY A 512 7.15 -0.22 9.47
C GLY A 512 8.31 -1.05 10.03
N ASN A 513 9.14 -1.63 9.16
CA ASN A 513 10.39 -2.24 9.58
C ASN A 513 11.61 -1.50 9.03
N TYR A 514 12.78 -1.83 9.57
CA TYR A 514 14.04 -1.37 9.05
C TYR A 514 14.96 -2.55 8.75
N THR A 515 15.34 -2.69 7.49
CA THR A 515 16.33 -3.65 7.02
C THR A 515 17.56 -2.89 6.56
N VAL A 516 18.73 -3.28 7.01
CA VAL A 516 19.97 -2.60 6.66
C VAL A 516 21.09 -3.59 6.41
N THR A 517 21.96 -3.30 5.45
CA THR A 517 23.16 -4.13 5.24
C THR A 517 24.27 -3.76 6.23
N ASN A 518 24.66 -2.49 6.29
CA ASN A 518 25.66 -1.98 7.23
C ASN A 518 25.01 -1.04 8.25
N LEU A 519 24.78 -1.52 9.48
CA LEU A 519 24.19 -0.71 10.56
C LEU A 519 25.27 0.17 11.23
N ASN A 520 25.84 1.13 10.50
CA ASN A 520 26.86 2.05 11.01
C ASN A 520 26.25 3.13 11.93
N ARG A 521 25.86 2.77 13.16
CA ARG A 521 25.32 3.72 14.15
C ARG A 521 26.36 4.78 14.56
N GLN A 522 27.59 4.34 14.80
CA GLN A 522 28.73 5.14 15.27
C GLN A 522 30.04 4.55 14.73
N GLU A 523 31.09 5.37 14.66
CA GLU A 523 32.41 4.98 14.16
C GLU A 523 33.19 4.10 15.17
N GLY A 524 32.81 2.83 15.29
CA GLY A 524 33.36 1.93 16.33
C GLY A 524 32.72 2.18 17.70
N GLU A 525 33.35 1.71 18.78
CA GLU A 525 32.75 1.77 20.13
C GLU A 525 32.66 3.18 20.73
N ASP A 526 33.69 4.02 20.52
CA ASP A 526 33.80 5.38 21.08
C ASP A 526 33.81 6.46 19.99
N GLY A 527 33.42 6.11 18.77
CA GLY A 527 33.42 7.05 17.66
C GLY A 527 32.20 7.95 17.60
N LYS A 528 32.23 8.85 16.62
CA LYS A 528 31.14 9.81 16.39
C LYS A 528 29.86 9.09 15.98
N VAL A 529 28.74 9.50 16.57
CA VAL A 529 27.40 9.05 16.17
C VAL A 529 27.05 9.57 14.75
N LEU A 530 26.76 8.64 13.84
CA LEU A 530 26.45 8.91 12.43
C LEU A 530 24.94 8.94 12.14
N MET A 531 24.21 8.02 12.78
CA MET A 531 22.74 7.96 12.72
C MET A 531 22.07 9.08 13.53
N PRO A 532 20.75 9.32 13.36
CA PRO A 532 20.03 10.30 14.16
C PRO A 532 20.19 10.08 15.66
N ARG A 533 20.39 11.14 16.47
CA ARG A 533 20.60 10.98 17.92
C ARG A 533 19.47 10.18 18.58
N LYS A 534 18.23 10.40 18.15
CA LYS A 534 17.07 9.59 18.51
C LYS A 534 16.56 8.83 17.30
N PHE A 535 16.72 7.53 17.30
CA PHE A 535 16.23 6.66 16.25
C PHE A 535 15.25 5.65 16.83
N LYS A 536 14.07 5.57 16.23
CA LYS A 536 12.99 4.70 16.69
C LYS A 536 12.38 3.94 15.54
N ILE A 537 12.09 2.66 15.76
CA ILE A 537 11.33 1.84 14.81
C ILE A 537 10.08 1.36 15.52
N LYS A 538 8.92 1.65 14.94
CA LYS A 538 7.62 1.14 15.35
C LYS A 538 7.15 0.15 14.31
N TYR A 539 7.23 -1.12 14.65
CA TYR A 539 6.83 -2.19 13.77
C TYR A 539 5.36 -2.08 13.38
N ASP A 540 5.07 -2.32 12.10
CA ASP A 540 3.71 -2.30 11.58
C ASP A 540 3.35 -3.71 11.10
N ASN A 541 2.45 -4.38 11.80
CA ASN A 541 2.05 -5.76 11.47
C ASN A 541 1.43 -5.90 10.07
N ARG A 542 0.89 -4.80 9.50
CA ARG A 542 0.28 -4.81 8.16
C ARG A 542 1.29 -5.10 7.05
N ILE A 543 2.58 -4.94 7.32
CA ILE A 543 3.63 -5.25 6.35
C ILE A 543 3.77 -6.76 6.14
N ARG A 544 3.26 -7.59 7.06
CA ARG A 544 3.23 -9.05 6.87
C ARG A 544 2.14 -9.45 5.90
N ASN A 545 2.50 -10.35 4.99
CA ASN A 545 1.54 -10.98 4.11
C ASN A 545 0.94 -12.22 4.77
N ILE A 546 0.05 -11.97 5.74
CA ILE A 546 -0.57 -13.02 6.56
C ILE A 546 -1.53 -13.84 5.68
N MET A 547 -2.50 -13.20 5.02
CA MET A 547 -3.51 -13.89 4.21
C MET A 547 -3.56 -13.45 2.73
N GLY A 548 -2.46 -12.98 2.16
CA GLY A 548 -2.49 -12.44 0.79
C GLY A 548 -2.83 -10.95 0.73
N ASP A 549 -2.74 -10.25 1.86
CA ASP A 549 -3.18 -8.85 1.98
C ASP A 549 -2.28 -7.87 1.25
N ASN A 550 -1.06 -8.28 0.85
CA ASN A 550 -0.08 -7.45 0.16
C ASN A 550 -0.08 -7.61 -1.36
N PHE A 551 -0.93 -8.48 -1.91
CA PHE A 551 -1.08 -8.58 -3.36
C PHE A 551 -1.67 -7.29 -3.91
N TRP A 552 -1.14 -6.84 -5.05
CA TRP A 552 -1.60 -5.63 -5.71
C TRP A 552 -1.60 -5.78 -7.22
N VAL A 553 -2.51 -5.02 -7.84
CA VAL A 553 -2.61 -4.92 -9.30
C VAL A 553 -2.08 -3.57 -9.76
N SER A 554 -1.09 -3.63 -10.65
CA SER A 554 -0.57 -2.49 -11.38
C SER A 554 -1.14 -2.50 -12.80
N ILE A 555 -1.65 -1.35 -13.25
CA ILE A 555 -2.25 -1.18 -14.57
C ILE A 555 -1.59 0.02 -15.24
N SER A 556 -1.12 -0.15 -16.48
CA SER A 556 -0.43 0.93 -17.18
C SER A 556 -1.36 2.14 -17.38
N LYS A 557 -0.85 3.34 -17.09
CA LYS A 557 -1.58 4.60 -17.34
C LYS A 557 -1.76 4.89 -18.83
N ARG A 558 -0.88 4.35 -19.69
CA ARG A 558 -0.95 4.52 -21.13
C ARG A 558 -1.72 3.37 -21.77
N ASP A 559 -2.62 3.73 -22.68
CA ASP A 559 -3.30 2.78 -23.55
C ASP A 559 -2.29 2.26 -24.59
N ILE A 560 -2.20 0.95 -24.72
CA ILE A 560 -1.35 0.31 -25.74
C ILE A 560 -2.06 0.36 -27.09
N LYS A 561 -3.37 0.15 -27.07
CA LYS A 561 -4.26 0.20 -28.22
C LYS A 561 -5.63 0.72 -27.76
N ARG A 562 -6.21 1.62 -28.57
CA ARG A 562 -7.56 2.15 -28.39
C ARG A 562 -8.26 2.07 -29.74
N TYR A 563 -9.42 1.44 -29.76
CA TYR A 563 -10.27 1.35 -30.95
C TYR A 563 -11.67 1.83 -30.58
N GLU A 564 -12.25 2.62 -31.47
CA GLU A 564 -13.68 2.92 -31.44
C GLU A 564 -14.36 1.98 -32.44
N THR A 565 -15.24 1.12 -31.95
CA THR A 565 -16.08 0.31 -32.83
C THR A 565 -17.38 1.07 -33.10
N GLY A 566 -17.65 1.33 -34.39
CA GLY A 566 -18.91 1.93 -34.83
C GLY A 566 -20.11 1.04 -34.48
N VAL A 567 -21.28 1.68 -34.42
CA VAL A 567 -22.58 1.10 -34.03
C VAL A 567 -22.79 -0.30 -34.63
N LEU A 568 -22.79 -1.33 -33.76
CA LEU A 568 -23.45 -2.60 -34.07
C LEU A 568 -24.95 -2.31 -34.14
N ASN A 569 -25.46 -2.10 -35.35
CA ASN A 569 -26.89 -2.24 -35.57
C ASN A 569 -27.19 -3.72 -35.29
N GLN A 570 -27.85 -3.98 -34.14
CA GLN A 570 -28.62 -5.21 -33.98
C GLN A 570 -29.59 -5.25 -35.16
N LYS A 571 -29.28 -6.08 -36.16
CA LYS A 571 -30.29 -6.57 -37.07
C LYS A 571 -31.02 -7.65 -36.30
N ASP A 572 -32.32 -7.46 -36.17
CA ASP A 572 -33.27 -8.42 -35.66
C ASP A 572 -33.01 -9.81 -36.27
N GLU A 573 -32.61 -10.75 -35.44
CA GLU A 573 -32.84 -12.17 -35.68
C GLU A 573 -34.26 -12.45 -35.21
N ASP A 574 -35.24 -12.14 -36.07
CA ASP A 574 -36.55 -12.77 -36.06
C ASP A 574 -36.78 -13.31 -37.48
N GLY A 575 -36.55 -14.61 -37.61
CA GLY A 575 -36.74 -15.39 -38.83
C GLY A 575 -37.08 -16.82 -38.45
N ASP A 576 -38.30 -16.99 -37.92
CA ASP A 576 -39.21 -18.11 -38.21
C ASP A 576 -40.67 -17.65 -37.97
#